data_AF-A0A7X6QEI6-F1
#
_entry.id   AF-A0A7X6QEI6-F1
#
_cell.length_a   1.000
_cell.length_b   1.000
_cell.length_c   1.000
_cell.angle_alpha   90.00
_cell.angle_beta   90.00
_cell.angle_gamma   90.00
#
_symmetry.space_group_name_H-M   'P 1'
#
loop_
_entity.id
_entity.type
_entity.pdbx_description
1 polymer ?
#
loop_
_entity_poly.entity_id
_entity_poly.type
_entity_poly.pdbx_seq_one_letter_code
_entity_poly.pdbx_strand_id
1 'polypeptide(L)'
;MTSPGKQVTKVAEADLQTDVVYKPDPDNILEVHNLSKHFDIKTGLFKPSLPLKAVDDVSFFIKYKEPLGLVGESGCGKTTVGRTLMWLYPPTEGDVYFDGSRISEKNVRSLRRNMQMVFQDPYSSLNPRMTVEDIIGESLSIHRVY
;
A
#
# COMPACT_ATOMS: atom_id res chain seq x y z
N MET A 1 -31.49 48.56 36.88
CA MET A 1 -30.50 47.66 37.50
C MET A 1 -30.26 46.52 36.54
N THR A 2 -29.19 46.63 35.77
CA THR A 2 -28.85 45.81 34.61
C THR A 2 -27.91 44.66 35.02
N SER A 3 -28.18 43.46 34.50
CA SER A 3 -27.36 42.26 34.70
C SER A 3 -25.92 42.41 34.20
N PRO A 4 -24.90 41.88 34.88
CA PRO A 4 -23.56 41.75 34.31
C PRO A 4 -23.51 40.55 33.35
N GLY A 5 -23.05 40.81 32.13
CA GLY A 5 -22.91 39.82 31.06
C GLY A 5 -21.86 38.76 31.35
N LYS A 6 -22.20 37.51 31.03
CA LYS A 6 -21.32 36.34 31.07
C LYS A 6 -20.28 36.47 29.96
N GLN A 7 -19.02 36.77 30.31
CA GLN A 7 -17.91 36.69 29.36
C GLN A 7 -17.71 35.22 28.96
N VAL A 8 -17.96 34.94 27.68
CA VAL A 8 -17.58 33.68 27.03
C VAL A 8 -16.11 33.80 26.68
N THR A 9 -15.24 33.21 27.50
CA THR A 9 -13.82 33.10 27.18
C THR A 9 -13.65 32.12 26.04
N LYS A 10 -13.27 32.63 24.87
CA LYS A 10 -12.83 31.85 23.71
C LYS A 10 -11.59 31.06 24.15
N VAL A 11 -11.74 29.76 24.33
CA VAL A 11 -10.59 28.85 24.39
C VAL A 11 -10.06 28.77 22.96
N ALA A 12 -8.86 29.29 22.74
CA ALA A 12 -8.18 29.13 21.47
C ALA A 12 -7.95 27.63 21.25
N GLU A 13 -8.55 27.08 20.19
CA GLU A 13 -8.15 25.80 19.62
C GLU A 13 -6.71 25.97 19.13
N ALA A 14 -5.78 25.61 20.01
CA ALA A 14 -4.40 25.43 19.63
C ALA A 14 -4.35 24.15 18.79
N ASP A 15 -4.04 24.32 17.51
CA ASP A 15 -3.65 23.27 16.57
C ASP A 15 -2.46 22.49 17.15
N LEU A 16 -2.77 21.48 17.96
CA LEU A 16 -1.81 20.45 18.38
C LEU A 16 -1.83 19.34 17.32
N GLN A 17 -1.30 19.63 16.14
CA GLN A 17 -0.70 18.59 15.30
C GLN A 17 0.54 18.07 16.03
N THR A 18 0.29 17.19 16.99
CA THR A 18 1.33 16.30 17.47
C THR A 18 1.53 15.28 16.36
N ASP A 19 2.73 15.26 15.78
CA ASP A 19 3.22 14.15 14.96
C ASP A 19 3.24 12.89 15.83
N VAL A 20 2.08 12.28 16.04
CA VAL A 20 1.99 10.96 16.65
C VAL A 20 2.59 10.02 15.61
N VAL A 21 3.87 9.70 15.79
CA VAL A 21 4.55 8.67 15.00
C VAL A 21 3.74 7.39 15.19
N TYR A 22 3.01 7.00 14.14
CA TYR A 22 2.24 5.77 14.15
C TYR A 22 3.17 4.62 14.51
N LYS A 23 2.78 3.84 15.52
CA LYS A 23 3.54 2.70 16.02
C LYS A 23 2.78 1.43 15.62
N PRO A 24 3.28 0.67 14.63
CA PRO A 24 2.67 -0.60 14.25
C PRO A 24 2.66 -1.59 15.41
N ASP A 25 1.67 -2.48 15.40
CA ASP A 25 1.57 -3.58 16.33
C ASP A 25 2.64 -4.64 15.98
N PRO A 26 3.50 -5.04 16.92
CA PRO A 26 4.52 -6.06 16.67
C PRO A 26 3.95 -7.45 16.31
N ASP A 27 2.67 -7.72 16.61
CA ASP A 27 2.03 -8.98 16.23
C ASP A 27 1.61 -9.01 14.74
N ASN A 28 1.59 -7.86 14.07
CA ASN A 28 1.21 -7.73 12.68
C ASN A 28 2.42 -7.80 11.74
N ILE A 29 2.33 -8.64 10.71
CA ILE A 29 3.30 -8.63 9.61
C ILE A 29 2.99 -7.53 8.60
N LEU A 30 1.71 -7.20 8.41
CA LEU A 30 1.25 -6.20 7.47
C LEU A 30 0.17 -5.33 8.11
N GLU A 31 0.28 -4.02 7.94
CA GLU A 31 -0.78 -3.07 8.29
C GLU A 31 -1.01 -2.10 7.15
N VAL A 32 -2.28 -1.86 6.85
CA VAL A 32 -2.74 -1.08 5.72
C VAL A 32 -3.73 -0.06 6.25
N HIS A 33 -3.45 1.22 6.03
CA HIS A 33 -4.25 2.32 6.53
C HIS A 33 -4.66 3.23 5.37
N ASN A 34 -5.97 3.36 5.17
CA ASN A 34 -6.61 4.25 4.21
C ASN A 34 -6.01 4.15 2.79
N LEU A 35 -5.69 2.93 2.36
CA LEU A 35 -5.00 2.69 1.11
C LEU A 35 -5.88 3.04 -0.08
N SER A 36 -5.44 4.00 -0.89
CA SER A 36 -6.11 4.38 -2.12
C SER A 36 -5.16 4.32 -3.31
N LYS A 37 -5.68 3.89 -4.45
CA LYS A 37 -4.95 3.91 -5.72
C LYS A 37 -5.85 4.40 -6.84
N HIS A 38 -5.52 5.58 -7.34
CA HIS A 38 -6.16 6.20 -8.50
C HIS A 38 -5.23 6.11 -9.72
N PHE A 39 -5.82 5.86 -10.89
CA PHE A 39 -5.13 5.87 -12.18
C PHE A 39 -5.71 6.94 -13.07
N ASP A 40 -4.83 7.68 -13.75
CA ASP A 40 -5.22 8.67 -14.74
C ASP A 40 -5.54 8.02 -16.08
N ILE A 41 -6.82 8.01 -16.44
CA ILE A 41 -7.26 7.50 -17.75
C ILE A 41 -7.37 8.65 -18.73
N LYS A 42 -6.54 8.60 -19.77
CA LYS A 42 -6.63 9.51 -20.91
C LYS A 42 -7.89 9.20 -21.73
N THR A 43 -8.79 10.17 -21.84
CA THR A 43 -10.08 10.03 -22.55
C THR A 43 -10.06 10.57 -23.98
N GLY A 44 -8.93 11.13 -24.43
CA GLY A 44 -8.72 11.66 -25.79
C GLY A 44 -7.52 12.60 -25.86
N LEU A 45 -7.15 13.05 -27.07
CA LEU A 45 -5.96 13.89 -27.32
C LEU A 45 -6.08 15.31 -26.72
N PHE A 46 -7.30 15.78 -26.47
CA PHE A 46 -7.60 17.13 -25.96
C PHE A 46 -8.57 17.15 -24.76
N LYS A 47 -8.91 15.99 -24.20
CA LYS A 47 -9.82 15.89 -23.06
C LYS A 47 -9.03 15.72 -21.76
N PRO A 48 -9.51 16.27 -20.63
CA PRO A 48 -8.88 16.06 -19.34
C PRO A 48 -8.86 14.56 -18.98
N SER A 49 -7.81 14.14 -18.27
CA SER A 49 -7.75 12.81 -17.66
C SER A 49 -8.89 12.65 -16.66
N LEU A 50 -9.50 11.47 -16.63
CA LEU A 50 -10.45 11.11 -15.59
C LEU A 50 -9.77 10.14 -14.60
N PRO A 51 -9.84 10.41 -13.28
CA PRO A 51 -9.30 9.50 -12.29
C PRO A 51 -10.18 8.26 -12.18
N LEU A 52 -9.61 7.09 -12.47
CA LEU A 52 -10.20 5.80 -12.11
C LEU A 52 -9.77 5.44 -10.69
N LYS A 53 -10.73 5.35 -9.79
CA LYS A 53 -10.52 4.83 -8.44
C LYS A 53 -10.46 3.30 -8.46
N ALA A 54 -9.27 2.73 -8.49
CA ALA A 54 -9.09 1.28 -8.51
C ALA A 54 -9.02 0.67 -7.10
N VAL A 55 -8.63 1.46 -6.11
CA VAL A 55 -8.72 1.18 -4.67
C VAL A 55 -9.09 2.50 -4.00
N ASP A 56 -10.06 2.48 -3.08
CA ASP A 56 -10.57 3.67 -2.40
C ASP A 56 -10.72 3.32 -0.91
N ASP A 57 -9.86 3.91 -0.07
CA ASP A 57 -9.92 3.85 1.40
C ASP A 57 -9.97 2.44 2.03
N VAL A 58 -9.04 1.56 1.63
CA VAL A 58 -8.96 0.19 2.19
C VAL A 58 -8.04 0.16 3.41
N SER A 59 -8.54 -0.35 4.53
CA SER A 59 -7.77 -0.54 5.77
C SER A 59 -7.93 -1.95 6.34
N PHE A 60 -6.83 -2.60 6.67
CA PHE A 60 -6.79 -3.93 7.32
C PHE A 60 -5.39 -4.24 7.83
N PHE A 61 -5.26 -5.32 8.61
CA PHE A 61 -3.98 -5.86 9.05
C PHE A 61 -3.93 -7.38 8.84
N ILE A 62 -2.71 -7.93 8.87
CA ILE A 62 -2.45 -9.38 8.83
C ILE A 62 -1.47 -9.70 9.95
N LYS A 63 -1.80 -10.67 10.81
CA LYS A 63 -0.88 -11.14 11.84
C LYS A 63 0.20 -12.04 11.27
N TYR A 64 1.29 -12.16 12.02
CA TYR A 64 2.30 -13.17 11.70
C TYR A 64 1.67 -14.57 11.56
N LYS A 65 2.02 -15.25 10.45
CA LYS A 65 1.55 -16.61 10.10
C LYS A 65 0.05 -16.72 9.82
N GLU A 66 -0.65 -15.60 9.65
CA GLU A 66 -2.07 -15.59 9.31
C GLU A 66 -2.26 -15.61 7.77
N PRO A 67 -3.04 -16.56 7.22
CA PRO A 67 -3.45 -16.51 5.84
C PRO A 67 -4.61 -15.53 5.64
N LEU A 68 -4.48 -14.61 4.69
CA LEU A 68 -5.57 -13.71 4.27
C LEU A 68 -6.04 -14.05 2.85
N GLY A 69 -7.36 -14.17 2.67
CA GLY A 69 -8.00 -14.29 1.35
C GLY A 69 -8.76 -13.01 0.99
N LEU A 70 -8.43 -12.40 -0.16
CA LEU A 70 -9.17 -11.26 -0.71
C LEU A 70 -10.08 -11.72 -1.86
N VAL A 71 -11.39 -11.63 -1.66
CA VAL A 71 -12.42 -12.09 -2.61
C VAL A 71 -13.28 -10.93 -3.10
N GLY A 72 -13.89 -11.09 -4.29
CA GLY A 72 -14.75 -10.08 -4.90
C GLY A 72 -14.90 -10.28 -6.41
N GLU A 73 -15.78 -9.52 -7.04
CA GLU A 73 -16.10 -9.60 -8.47
C GLU A 73 -14.91 -9.26 -9.39
N SER A 74 -14.96 -9.71 -10.65
CA SER A 74 -13.94 -9.33 -11.63
C SER A 74 -13.90 -7.80 -11.77
N GLY A 75 -12.70 -7.21 -11.72
CA GLY A 75 -12.53 -5.76 -11.84
C GLY A 75 -12.69 -4.95 -10.54
N CYS A 76 -13.05 -5.56 -9.40
CA CYS A 76 -13.25 -4.82 -8.14
C CYS A 76 -11.96 -4.33 -7.45
N GLY A 77 -10.79 -4.42 -8.11
CA GLY A 77 -9.53 -3.87 -7.59
C GLY A 77 -8.61 -4.85 -6.83
N LYS A 78 -8.95 -6.13 -6.68
CA LYS A 78 -8.11 -7.12 -5.93
C LYS A 78 -6.64 -7.15 -6.37
N THR A 79 -6.41 -7.26 -7.69
CA THR A 79 -5.06 -7.26 -8.27
C THR A 79 -4.36 -5.93 -8.02
N THR A 80 -5.10 -4.83 -8.05
CA THR A 80 -4.58 -3.49 -7.73
C THR A 80 -4.16 -3.42 -6.27
N VAL A 81 -4.99 -3.86 -5.32
CA VAL A 81 -4.65 -3.93 -3.90
C VAL A 81 -3.34 -4.71 -3.72
N GLY A 82 -3.26 -5.96 -4.20
CA GLY A 82 -2.06 -6.78 -4.05
C GLY A 82 -0.79 -6.14 -4.64
N ARG A 83 -0.90 -5.51 -5.81
CA ARG A 83 0.23 -4.78 -6.43
C ARG A 83 0.62 -3.53 -5.67
N THR A 84 -0.34 -2.80 -5.09
CA THR A 84 -0.08 -1.60 -4.30
C THR A 84 0.57 -1.95 -2.95
N LEU A 85 0.17 -3.04 -2.30
CA LEU A 85 0.80 -3.53 -1.06
C LEU A 85 2.29 -3.84 -1.26
N MET A 86 2.64 -4.41 -2.42
CA MET A 86 4.02 -4.68 -2.83
C MET A 86 4.75 -3.45 -3.37
N TRP A 87 4.09 -2.29 -3.39
CA TRP A 87 4.57 -1.03 -3.95
C TRP A 87 5.00 -1.14 -5.43
N LEU A 88 4.41 -2.09 -6.17
CA LEU A 88 4.52 -2.14 -7.64
C LEU A 88 3.72 -1.01 -8.27
N TYR A 89 2.62 -0.62 -7.62
CA TYR A 89 1.96 0.65 -7.82
C TYR A 89 2.09 1.48 -6.55
N PRO A 90 2.81 2.62 -6.57
CA PRO A 90 2.82 3.52 -5.43
C PRO A 90 1.39 3.94 -5.09
N PRO A 91 1.00 3.90 -3.80
CA PRO A 91 -0.31 4.36 -3.38
C PRO A 91 -0.50 5.83 -3.74
N THR A 92 -1.74 6.20 -4.05
CA THR A 92 -2.10 7.61 -4.22
C THR A 92 -2.24 8.26 -2.84
N GLU A 93 -2.84 7.54 -1.89
CA GLU A 93 -3.01 7.94 -0.50
C GLU A 93 -2.91 6.71 0.41
N GLY A 94 -2.76 6.96 1.71
CA GLY A 94 -2.66 5.92 2.72
C GLY A 94 -1.26 5.36 2.89
N ASP A 95 -1.14 4.47 3.87
CA ASP A 95 0.12 3.91 4.31
C ASP A 95 0.09 2.39 4.40
N VAL A 96 1.21 1.78 4.05
CA VAL A 96 1.45 0.35 4.21
C VAL A 96 2.67 0.17 5.09
N TYR A 97 2.54 -0.64 6.13
CA TYR A 97 3.62 -1.05 7.01
C TYR A 97 3.84 -2.54 6.84
N PHE A 98 5.10 -2.93 6.68
CA PHE A 98 5.51 -4.33 6.65
C PHE A 98 6.59 -4.56 7.70
N ASP A 99 6.36 -5.54 8.58
CA ASP A 99 7.27 -5.87 9.69
C ASP A 99 7.68 -4.61 10.48
N GLY A 100 6.67 -3.86 10.93
CA GLY A 100 6.85 -2.60 11.68
C GLY A 100 7.43 -1.42 10.89
N SER A 101 7.78 -1.59 9.62
CA SER A 101 8.42 -0.56 8.80
C SER A 101 7.46 0.00 7.74
N ARG A 102 7.26 1.32 7.71
CA ARG A 102 6.49 1.99 6.66
C ARG A 102 7.16 1.76 5.31
N ILE A 103 6.43 1.23 4.33
CA ILE A 103 6.93 1.06 2.96
C ILE A 103 7.02 2.43 2.30
N SER A 104 8.14 2.70 1.64
CA SER A 104 8.39 3.93 0.89
C SER A 104 9.33 3.64 -0.28
N GLU A 105 9.43 4.57 -1.21
CA GLU A 105 10.34 4.46 -2.35
C GLU A 105 11.79 4.18 -1.95
N LYS A 106 12.23 4.67 -0.78
CA LYS A 106 13.61 4.52 -0.30
C LYS A 106 13.93 3.11 0.21
N ASN A 107 12.97 2.42 0.82
CA ASN A 107 13.21 1.12 1.47
C ASN A 107 12.53 -0.06 0.75
N VAL A 108 11.63 0.20 -0.21
CA VAL A 108 10.87 -0.83 -0.93
C VAL A 108 11.76 -1.90 -1.56
N ARG A 109 12.94 -1.53 -2.08
CA ARG A 109 13.86 -2.50 -2.69
C ARG A 109 14.39 -3.52 -1.68
N SER A 110 14.65 -3.08 -0.45
CA SER A 110 15.09 -3.96 0.63
C SER A 110 13.94 -4.81 1.14
N LEU A 111 12.78 -4.20 1.38
CA LEU A 111 11.60 -4.89 1.92
C LEU A 111 11.07 -5.97 0.97
N ARG A 112 11.10 -5.72 -0.35
CA ARG A 112 10.68 -6.71 -1.36
C ARG A 112 11.52 -8.00 -1.38
N ARG A 113 12.69 -8.05 -0.73
CA ARG A 113 13.43 -9.31 -0.56
C ARG A 113 12.71 -10.28 0.36
N ASN A 114 11.91 -9.75 1.29
CA ASN A 114 11.13 -10.51 2.25
C ASN A 114 9.66 -10.67 1.82
N MET A 115 9.31 -10.24 0.60
CA MET A 115 7.97 -10.34 0.06
C MET A 115 8.03 -11.00 -1.32
N GLN A 116 7.42 -12.17 -1.46
CA GLN A 116 7.41 -12.88 -2.75
C GLN A 116 6.01 -12.86 -3.34
N MET A 117 5.91 -12.44 -4.61
CA MET A 117 4.65 -12.43 -5.34
C MET A 117 4.64 -13.55 -6.38
N VAL A 118 3.59 -14.37 -6.35
CA VAL A 118 3.33 -15.38 -7.38
C VAL A 118 2.14 -14.90 -8.22
N PHE A 119 2.34 -14.78 -9.53
CA PHE A 119 1.31 -14.28 -10.44
C PHE A 119 0.36 -15.40 -10.89
N GLN A 120 -0.89 -15.04 -11.16
CA GLN A 120 -1.91 -15.99 -11.63
C GLN A 120 -1.58 -16.60 -13.00
N ASP A 121 -0.96 -15.81 -13.90
CA ASP A 121 -0.46 -16.30 -15.19
C ASP A 121 1.04 -16.57 -15.08
N PRO A 122 1.47 -17.84 -14.98
CA PRO A 122 2.88 -18.19 -14.83
C PRO A 122 3.69 -17.83 -16.08
N TYR A 123 3.12 -17.88 -17.29
CA TYR A 123 3.84 -17.58 -18.52
C TYR A 123 4.23 -16.11 -18.61
N SER A 124 3.37 -15.21 -18.12
CA SER A 124 3.64 -13.78 -18.10
C SER A 124 4.84 -13.40 -17.21
N SER A 125 5.21 -14.26 -16.27
CA SER A 125 6.29 -14.03 -15.30
C SER A 125 7.61 -14.73 -15.64
N LEU A 126 7.62 -15.60 -16.65
CA LEU A 126 8.79 -16.40 -17.03
C LEU A 126 9.37 -15.94 -18.37
N ASN A 127 10.69 -15.95 -18.50
CA ASN A 127 11.35 -15.72 -19.78
C ASN A 127 11.51 -17.06 -20.52
N PRO A 128 10.81 -17.30 -21.65
CA PRO A 128 10.85 -18.58 -22.36
C PRO A 128 12.22 -18.87 -23.01
N ARG A 129 13.15 -17.91 -22.99
CA ARG A 129 14.53 -18.08 -23.46
C ARG A 129 15.48 -18.60 -22.37
N MET A 130 15.01 -18.71 -21.14
CA MET A 130 15.80 -19.18 -20.00
C MET A 130 15.46 -20.62 -19.68
N THR A 131 16.46 -21.40 -19.25
CA THR A 131 16.21 -22.75 -18.74
C THR A 131 15.57 -22.70 -17.35
N VAL A 132 15.03 -23.82 -16.89
CA VAL A 132 14.50 -23.93 -15.52
C VAL A 132 15.59 -23.60 -14.48
N GLU A 133 16.82 -24.04 -14.72
CA GLU A 133 17.98 -23.72 -13.88
C GLU A 133 18.23 -22.21 -13.84
N ASP A 134 18.24 -21.55 -14.99
CA ASP A 134 18.47 -20.11 -15.08
C ASP A 134 17.36 -19.32 -14.36
N ILE A 135 16.10 -19.73 -14.51
CA ILE A 135 14.94 -19.07 -13.87
C ILE A 135 15.03 -19.17 -12.33
N ILE A 136 15.39 -20.34 -11.80
CA ILE A 136 15.55 -20.54 -10.35
C ILE A 136 16.81 -19.81 -9.85
N GLY A 137 17.91 -19.92 -10.60
CA GLY A 137 19.20 -19.33 -10.27
C GLY A 137 19.21 -17.80 -10.30
N GLU A 138 18.42 -17.17 -11.17
CA GLU A 138 18.27 -15.72 -11.24
C GLU A 138 17.81 -15.13 -9.91
N SER A 139 16.79 -15.74 -9.29
CA SER A 139 16.27 -15.29 -8.00
C SER A 139 17.33 -15.37 -6.90
N LEU A 140 18.07 -16.48 -6.85
CA LEU A 140 19.18 -16.66 -5.89
C LEU A 140 20.29 -15.63 -6.13
N SER A 141 20.55 -15.29 -7.39
CA SER A 141 21.59 -14.33 -7.78
C SER A 141 21.28 -12.91 -7.40
N ILE A 142 20.04 -12.47 -7.66
CA ILE A 142 19.56 -11.15 -7.27
C ILE A 142 19.58 -10.97 -5.75
N HIS A 143 19.31 -12.04 -5.01
CA HIS A 143 19.29 -12.04 -3.55
C HIS A 143 20.66 -12.36 -2.91
N ARG A 144 21.68 -12.70 -3.70
CA ARG A 144 23.04 -13.05 -3.26
C ARG A 144 23.04 -14.18 -2.21
N VAL A 145 22.36 -15.28 -2.50
CA VAL A 145 22.13 -16.39 -1.55
C VAL A 145 23.05 -17.60 -1.79
N TYR A 146 24.23 -17.38 -2.36
CA TYR A 146 25.26 -18.39 -2.60
C TYR A 146 26.64 -17.86 -2.25
#